data_AF-A0A1A9I5T4-F1
#
_entry.id   AF-A0A1A9I5T4-F1
#
_cell.length_a   1.000
_cell.length_b   1.000
_cell.length_c   1.000
_cell.angle_alpha   90.00
_cell.angle_beta   90.00
_cell.angle_gamma   90.00
#
_symmetry.space_group_name_H-M   'P 1'
#
loop_
_entity.id
_entity.type
_entity.pdbx_description
1 polymer ?
#
loop_
_entity_poly.entity_id
_entity_poly.type
_entity_poly.pdbx_seq_one_letter_code
_entity_poly.pdbx_strand_id
1 'polypeptide(L)'
;MKKIKIVRSLILALLLISVKHGMAQDKAAKEKQELLQDAIAARYTKDASFAQYKRTAINNNLNYWVGNKLADLIAKWGPPTRTTTDGGDGNIIVYENTQSRTTGSYSGAQLSWNEWGEITNYKPAQDTRQSYSYTDYWYVYADKNNIITRVEKGRK
;
A
#
# COMPACT_ATOMS: atom_id res chain seq x y z
N MET A 1 -36.34 -14.26 -72.17
CA MET A 1 -35.67 -15.03 -71.09
C MET A 1 -34.65 -14.24 -70.22
N LYS A 2 -34.37 -12.94 -70.46
CA LYS A 2 -33.42 -12.13 -69.64
C LYS A 2 -33.96 -11.70 -68.26
N LYS A 3 -35.27 -11.48 -68.12
CA LYS A 3 -35.89 -10.95 -66.88
C LYS A 3 -35.83 -11.90 -65.67
N ILE A 4 -35.84 -13.22 -65.90
CA ILE A 4 -35.83 -14.23 -64.82
C ILE A 4 -34.45 -14.35 -64.14
N LYS A 5 -33.35 -14.08 -64.86
CA LYS A 5 -31.99 -14.11 -64.28
C LYS A 5 -31.72 -12.94 -63.33
N ILE A 6 -32.30 -11.76 -63.59
CA ILE A 6 -32.10 -10.55 -62.79
C ILE A 6 -32.81 -10.67 -61.43
N VAL A 7 -34.05 -11.19 -61.41
CA VAL A 7 -34.84 -11.34 -60.17
C VAL A 7 -34.20 -12.34 -59.21
N ARG A 8 -33.66 -13.47 -59.72
CA ARG A 8 -32.95 -14.45 -58.88
C ARG A 8 -31.65 -13.89 -58.29
N SER A 9 -30.93 -13.05 -59.04
CA SER A 9 -29.70 -12.41 -58.56
C SER A 9 -29.97 -11.37 -57.46
N LEU A 10 -31.09 -10.65 -57.54
CA LEU A 10 -31.48 -9.64 -56.54
C LEU A 10 -31.92 -10.29 -55.21
N ILE A 11 -32.65 -11.40 -55.27
CA ILE A 11 -33.09 -12.13 -54.08
C ILE A 11 -31.88 -12.76 -53.35
N LEU A 12 -30.92 -13.31 -54.09
CA LEU A 12 -29.70 -13.85 -53.50
C LEU A 12 -28.83 -12.76 -52.85
N ALA A 13 -28.75 -11.57 -53.47
CA ALA A 13 -28.04 -10.43 -52.90
C ALA A 13 -28.69 -9.92 -51.61
N LEU A 14 -30.03 -9.84 -51.54
CA LEU A 14 -30.74 -9.45 -50.32
C LEU A 14 -30.57 -10.46 -49.17
N LEU A 15 -30.58 -11.77 -49.47
CA LEU A 15 -30.32 -12.81 -48.46
C LEU A 15 -28.86 -12.77 -47.94
N LEU A 16 -27.90 -12.41 -48.78
CA LEU A 16 -26.50 -12.27 -48.36
C LEU A 16 -26.27 -11.02 -47.49
N ILE A 17 -27.05 -9.95 -47.66
CA ILE A 17 -26.95 -8.71 -46.87
C ILE A 17 -27.53 -8.92 -45.46
N SER A 18 -28.63 -9.66 -45.33
CA SER A 18 -29.27 -9.95 -44.03
C SER A 18 -28.44 -10.90 -43.16
N VAL A 19 -27.77 -11.91 -43.74
CA VAL A 19 -26.86 -12.79 -42.99
C VAL A 19 -25.63 -12.03 -42.47
N LYS A 20 -25.09 -11.09 -43.24
CA LYS A 20 -23.94 -10.26 -42.80
C LYS A 20 -24.30 -9.31 -41.66
N HIS A 21 -25.52 -8.77 -41.64
CA HIS A 21 -25.98 -7.92 -40.54
C HIS A 21 -26.18 -8.69 -39.23
N GLY A 22 -26.74 -9.91 -39.27
CA GLY A 22 -26.89 -10.75 -38.08
C GLY A 22 -25.56 -11.16 -37.45
N MET A 23 -24.57 -11.57 -38.27
CA MET A 23 -23.24 -11.92 -37.76
C MET A 23 -22.46 -10.73 -37.20
N ALA A 24 -22.67 -9.52 -37.72
CA ALA A 24 -22.04 -8.30 -37.20
C ALA A 24 -22.66 -7.85 -35.86
N GLN A 25 -23.97 -8.00 -35.68
CA GLN A 25 -24.64 -7.71 -34.42
C GLN A 25 -24.26 -8.70 -33.31
N ASP A 26 -24.11 -9.98 -33.61
CA ASP A 26 -23.64 -10.99 -32.66
C ASP A 26 -22.18 -10.76 -32.24
N LYS A 27 -21.33 -10.31 -33.16
CA LYS A 27 -19.94 -9.95 -32.85
C LYS A 27 -19.87 -8.72 -31.93
N ALA A 28 -20.63 -7.67 -32.25
CA ALA A 28 -20.70 -6.46 -31.41
C ALA A 28 -21.29 -6.74 -30.02
N ALA A 29 -22.27 -7.65 -29.91
CA ALA A 29 -22.84 -8.07 -28.64
C ALA A 29 -21.83 -8.84 -27.77
N LYS A 30 -21.05 -9.76 -28.37
CA LYS A 30 -19.98 -10.48 -27.69
C LYS A 30 -18.87 -9.54 -27.20
N GLU A 31 -18.41 -8.62 -28.05
CA GLU A 31 -17.40 -7.62 -27.69
C GLU A 31 -17.89 -6.73 -26.54
N LYS A 32 -19.15 -6.29 -26.56
CA LYS A 32 -19.74 -5.51 -25.46
C LYS A 32 -19.85 -6.30 -24.16
N GLN A 33 -20.12 -7.59 -24.24
CA GLN A 33 -20.19 -8.48 -23.08
C GLN A 33 -18.81 -8.74 -22.48
N GLU A 34 -17.78 -8.90 -23.31
CA GLU A 34 -16.39 -9.04 -22.89
C GLU A 34 -15.89 -7.75 -22.19
N LEU A 35 -16.15 -6.58 -22.79
CA LEU A 35 -15.84 -5.28 -22.17
C LEU A 35 -16.54 -5.08 -20.81
N LEU A 36 -17.78 -5.56 -20.67
CA LEU A 36 -18.51 -5.49 -19.41
C LEU A 36 -17.88 -6.39 -18.35
N GLN A 37 -17.47 -7.61 -18.72
CA GLN A 37 -16.78 -8.54 -17.82
C GLN A 37 -15.43 -7.98 -17.37
N ASP A 38 -14.65 -7.40 -18.29
CA ASP A 38 -13.38 -6.75 -17.98
C ASP A 38 -13.57 -5.55 -17.05
N ALA A 39 -14.57 -4.70 -17.30
CA ALA A 39 -14.88 -3.58 -16.43
C ALA A 39 -15.31 -4.02 -15.03
N ILE A 40 -16.08 -5.11 -14.91
CA ILE A 40 -16.47 -5.71 -13.63
C ILE A 40 -15.23 -6.26 -12.91
N ALA A 41 -14.39 -7.03 -13.59
CA ALA A 41 -13.16 -7.59 -13.04
C ALA A 41 -12.21 -6.49 -12.54
N ALA A 42 -11.99 -5.45 -13.35
CA ALA A 42 -11.17 -4.30 -12.98
C ALA A 42 -11.72 -3.58 -11.74
N ARG A 43 -13.03 -3.42 -11.63
CA ARG A 43 -13.68 -2.84 -10.45
C ARG A 43 -13.49 -3.72 -9.21
N TYR A 44 -13.69 -5.03 -9.33
CA TYR A 44 -13.44 -5.97 -8.23
C TYR A 44 -11.99 -5.90 -7.73
N THR A 45 -11.00 -5.85 -8.62
CA THR A 45 -9.59 -5.71 -8.24
C THR A 45 -9.32 -4.38 -7.53
N LYS A 46 -9.90 -3.29 -8.03
CA LYS A 46 -9.78 -1.97 -7.40
C LYS A 46 -10.40 -1.94 -6.00
N ASP A 47 -11.61 -2.48 -5.85
CA ASP A 47 -12.30 -2.53 -4.56
C ASP A 47 -11.57 -3.45 -3.57
N ALA A 48 -11.04 -4.59 -4.03
CA ALA A 48 -10.23 -5.49 -3.21
C ALA A 48 -8.95 -4.82 -2.70
N SER A 49 -8.21 -4.14 -3.58
CA SER A 49 -6.98 -3.43 -3.20
C SER A 49 -7.26 -2.26 -2.24
N PHE A 50 -8.35 -1.51 -2.46
CA PHE A 50 -8.78 -0.46 -1.54
C PHE A 50 -9.19 -1.02 -0.16
N ALA A 51 -9.96 -2.11 -0.14
CA ALA A 51 -10.36 -2.77 1.10
C ALA A 51 -9.15 -3.36 1.85
N GLN A 52 -8.15 -3.88 1.13
CA GLN A 52 -6.90 -4.35 1.72
C GLN A 52 -6.09 -3.18 2.29
N TYR A 53 -5.94 -2.08 1.54
CA TYR A 53 -5.28 -0.86 2.02
C TYR A 53 -5.93 -0.32 3.30
N LYS A 54 -7.26 -0.21 3.32
CA LYS A 54 -8.01 0.22 4.50
C LYS A 54 -7.79 -0.71 5.68
N ARG A 55 -7.81 -2.04 5.47
CA ARG A 55 -7.51 -3.02 6.53
C ARG A 55 -6.11 -2.86 7.07
N THR A 56 -5.10 -2.70 6.22
CA THR A 56 -3.71 -2.46 6.65
C THR A 56 -3.57 -1.15 7.41
N ALA A 57 -4.20 -0.07 6.94
CA ALA A 57 -4.17 1.24 7.60
C ALA A 57 -4.85 1.21 8.98
N ILE A 58 -5.97 0.48 9.12
CA ILE A 58 -6.65 0.26 10.40
C ILE A 58 -5.78 -0.61 11.32
N ASN A 59 -5.25 -1.71 10.79
CA ASN A 59 -4.43 -2.63 11.57
C ASN A 59 -3.14 -2.00 12.08
N ASN A 60 -2.59 -1.01 11.38
CA ASN A 60 -1.34 -0.33 11.75
C ASN A 60 -1.55 0.95 12.57
N ASN A 61 -2.80 1.32 12.87
CA ASN A 61 -3.11 2.50 13.66
C ASN A 61 -3.88 2.09 14.91
N LEU A 62 -3.20 2.18 16.07
CA LEU A 62 -3.75 1.80 17.36
C LEU A 62 -5.02 2.57 17.74
N ASN A 63 -5.24 3.78 17.20
CA ASN A 63 -6.44 4.57 17.52
C ASN A 63 -7.76 3.88 17.10
N TYR A 64 -7.74 3.00 16.10
CA TYR A 64 -8.94 2.26 15.70
C TYR A 64 -9.32 1.13 16.65
N TRP A 65 -8.47 0.83 17.63
CA TRP A 65 -8.73 -0.20 18.62
C TRP A 65 -9.55 0.30 19.81
N VAL A 66 -9.81 1.61 19.93
CA VAL A 66 -10.73 2.16 20.93
C VAL A 66 -12.11 1.49 20.80
N GLY A 67 -12.64 1.00 21.92
CA GLY A 67 -13.87 0.22 22.02
C GLY A 67 -13.70 -1.30 21.84
N ASN A 68 -12.53 -1.78 21.41
CA ASN A 68 -12.25 -3.21 21.26
C ASN A 68 -11.65 -3.80 22.54
N LYS A 69 -11.63 -5.14 22.64
CA LYS A 69 -10.96 -5.82 23.74
C LYS A 69 -9.45 -5.74 23.60
N LEU A 70 -8.77 -5.51 24.72
CA LEU A 70 -7.31 -5.49 24.81
C LEU A 70 -6.68 -6.81 24.34
N ALA A 71 -7.33 -7.93 24.63
CA ALA A 71 -6.87 -9.26 24.21
C ALA A 71 -6.80 -9.40 22.68
N ASP A 72 -7.77 -8.83 21.95
CA ASP A 72 -7.80 -8.90 20.49
C ASP A 72 -6.67 -8.05 19.89
N LEU A 73 -6.38 -6.91 20.51
CA LEU A 73 -5.23 -6.08 20.14
C LEU A 73 -3.93 -6.85 20.33
N ILE A 74 -3.73 -7.45 21.51
CA ILE A 74 -2.50 -8.22 21.82
C ILE A 74 -2.35 -9.43 20.89
N ALA A 75 -3.45 -10.12 20.57
CA ALA A 75 -3.42 -11.22 19.61
C ALA A 75 -2.98 -10.76 18.20
N LYS A 76 -3.30 -9.52 17.82
CA LYS A 76 -2.99 -8.97 16.50
C LYS A 76 -1.63 -8.27 16.41
N TRP A 77 -1.27 -7.50 17.43
CA TRP A 77 -0.06 -6.68 17.49
C TRP A 77 1.11 -7.36 18.21
N GLY A 78 0.84 -8.46 18.92
CA GLY A 78 1.80 -9.13 19.77
C GLY A 78 1.81 -8.57 21.20
N PRO A 79 2.64 -9.16 22.08
CA PRO A 79 2.75 -8.74 23.46
C PRO A 79 3.24 -7.29 23.57
N PRO A 80 2.73 -6.50 24.53
CA PRO A 80 3.22 -5.15 24.76
C PRO A 80 4.63 -5.18 25.34
N THR A 81 5.38 -4.10 25.13
CA THR A 81 6.71 -3.91 25.70
C THR A 81 6.64 -3.74 27.22
N ARG A 82 5.61 -3.04 27.71
CA ARG A 82 5.39 -2.81 29.14
C ARG A 82 3.89 -2.83 29.46
N THR A 83 3.58 -3.17 30.70
CA THR A 83 2.24 -3.11 31.24
C THR A 83 2.30 -2.45 32.61
N THR A 84 1.34 -1.58 32.91
CA THR A 84 1.17 -0.95 34.21
C THR A 84 -0.31 -0.71 34.49
N THR A 85 -0.67 -0.33 35.72
CA THR A 85 -2.03 0.06 36.09
C THR A 85 -2.21 1.57 35.88
N ASP A 86 -3.43 2.01 35.58
CA ASP A 86 -3.78 3.43 35.51
C ASP A 86 -3.96 4.09 36.90
N GLY A 87 -3.73 3.34 37.98
CA GLY A 87 -3.92 3.79 39.36
C GLY A 87 -5.31 3.48 39.93
N GLY A 88 -6.21 2.90 39.12
CA GLY A 88 -7.47 2.30 39.55
C GLY A 88 -7.55 0.84 39.11
N ASP A 89 -8.73 0.43 38.63
CA ASP A 89 -8.97 -0.93 38.11
C ASP A 89 -8.59 -1.08 36.61
N GLY A 90 -8.02 -0.03 36.00
CA GLY A 90 -7.65 -0.02 34.59
C GLY A 90 -6.19 -0.42 34.35
N ASN A 91 -5.92 -0.75 33.09
CA ASN A 91 -4.61 -1.18 32.62
C ASN A 91 -4.09 -0.24 31.55
N ILE A 92 -2.79 0.00 31.56
CA ILE A 92 -2.06 0.72 30.52
C ILE A 92 -1.02 -0.24 29.96
N ILE A 93 -1.10 -0.52 28.66
CA ILE A 93 -0.04 -1.24 27.94
C ILE A 93 0.73 -0.28 27.05
N VAL A 94 2.01 -0.56 26.85
CA VAL A 94 2.92 0.29 26.08
C VAL A 94 3.57 -0.53 24.97
N TYR A 95 3.47 -0.04 23.74
CA TYR A 95 4.27 -0.52 22.62
C TYR A 95 5.39 0.49 22.32
N GLU A 96 6.63 0.01 22.29
CA GLU A 96 7.82 0.82 22.04
C GLU A 96 8.45 0.43 20.70
N ASN A 97 8.80 1.43 19.88
CA ASN A 97 9.55 1.22 18.64
C ASN A 97 10.72 2.20 18.58
N THR A 98 11.93 1.67 18.77
CA THR A 98 13.17 2.44 18.69
C THR A 98 13.74 2.38 17.27
N GLN A 99 13.93 3.55 16.67
CA GLN A 99 14.56 3.68 15.37
C GLN A 99 15.89 4.40 15.50
N SER A 100 16.94 3.79 14.98
CA SER A 100 18.26 4.40 14.85
C SER A 100 18.54 4.69 13.37
N ARG A 101 19.09 5.87 13.10
CA ARG A 101 19.48 6.29 11.76
C ARG A 101 20.85 6.96 11.81
N THR A 102 21.75 6.43 10.99
CA THR A 102 23.06 7.03 10.76
C THR A 102 23.04 7.71 9.39
N THR A 103 23.53 8.94 9.33
CA THR A 103 23.69 9.71 8.09
C THR A 103 25.10 10.30 8.03
N GLY A 104 25.42 10.98 6.93
CA GLY A 104 26.73 11.57 6.68
C GLY A 104 27.76 10.58 6.14
N SER A 105 28.99 11.05 6.02
CA SER A 105 30.09 10.30 5.41
C SER A 105 31.41 10.66 6.07
N TYR A 106 32.37 9.75 5.97
CA TYR A 106 33.74 9.99 6.34
C TYR A 106 34.59 10.06 5.08
N SER A 107 35.35 11.15 4.89
CA SER A 107 36.44 11.22 3.92
C SER A 107 37.77 11.35 4.66
N GLY A 108 38.67 10.40 4.45
CA GLY A 108 40.03 10.46 4.99
C GLY A 108 40.83 11.62 4.39
N ALA A 109 41.93 11.99 5.05
CA ALA A 109 42.84 12.99 4.52
C ALA A 109 43.46 12.52 3.20
N GLN A 110 43.60 13.43 2.23
CA GLN A 110 44.20 13.14 0.94
C GLN A 110 45.41 14.04 0.71
N LEU A 111 46.51 13.42 0.28
CA LEU A 111 47.72 14.08 -0.17
C LEU A 111 47.87 13.85 -1.67
N SER A 112 48.19 14.90 -2.41
CA SER A 112 48.60 14.80 -3.80
C SER A 112 50.06 15.21 -3.92
N TRP A 113 50.82 14.42 -4.67
CA TRP A 113 52.26 14.61 -4.87
C TRP A 113 52.52 15.00 -6.33
N ASN A 114 53.50 15.86 -6.59
CA ASN A 114 54.04 16.03 -7.94
C ASN A 114 55.06 14.93 -8.29
N GLU A 115 55.55 14.93 -9.53
CA GLU A 115 56.56 13.99 -10.02
C GLU A 115 57.91 14.10 -9.28
N TRP A 116 58.12 15.18 -8.51
CA TRP A 116 59.32 15.46 -7.73
C TRP A 116 59.19 15.10 -6.25
N GLY A 117 58.05 14.52 -5.84
CA GLY A 117 57.83 14.09 -4.46
C GLY A 117 57.46 15.23 -3.50
N GLU A 118 57.00 16.37 -4.00
CA GLU A 118 56.48 17.48 -3.19
C GLU A 118 54.96 17.41 -3.08
N ILE A 119 54.42 17.80 -1.92
CA ILE A 119 52.97 17.86 -1.68
C ILE A 119 52.40 19.08 -2.41
N THR A 120 51.48 18.86 -3.34
CA THR A 120 50.82 19.92 -4.13
C THR A 120 49.42 20.22 -3.67
N ASN A 121 48.76 19.29 -2.97
CA ASN A 121 47.42 19.48 -2.43
C ASN A 121 47.26 18.68 -1.15
N TYR A 122 46.64 19.31 -0.15
CA TYR A 122 46.24 18.67 1.10
C TYR A 122 44.76 18.90 1.32
N LYS A 123 44.00 17.81 1.40
CA LYS A 123 42.61 17.83 1.87
C LYS A 123 42.56 17.20 3.26
N PRO A 124 42.17 17.96 4.30
CA PRO A 124 42.04 17.40 5.64
C PRO A 124 40.91 16.36 5.68
N ALA A 125 40.97 15.47 6.67
CA ALA A 125 39.87 14.54 6.91
C ALA A 125 38.59 15.30 7.28
N GLN A 126 37.46 14.83 6.79
CA GLN A 126 36.14 15.37 7.12
C GLN A 126 35.24 14.23 7.58
N ASP A 127 34.64 14.40 8.75
CA ASP A 127 33.63 13.50 9.28
C ASP A 127 32.34 14.28 9.49
N THR A 128 31.32 13.92 8.69
CA THR A 128 29.98 14.50 8.82
C THR A 128 28.99 13.48 9.36
N ARG A 129 29.46 12.33 9.87
CA ARG A 129 28.58 11.27 10.34
C ARG A 129 27.78 11.74 11.55
N GLN A 130 26.48 11.53 11.47
CA GLN A 130 25.54 11.84 12.54
C GLN A 130 24.66 10.63 12.79
N SER A 131 24.49 10.30 14.07
CA SER A 131 23.63 9.23 14.50
C SER A 131 22.49 9.83 15.31
N TYR A 132 21.26 9.50 14.91
CA TYR A 132 20.06 9.88 15.61
C TYR A 132 19.32 8.62 16.04
N SER A 133 18.79 8.63 17.25
CA SER A 133 17.87 7.60 17.72
C SER A 133 16.65 8.30 18.27
N TYR A 134 15.47 7.78 17.95
CA TYR A 134 14.22 8.20 18.56
C TYR A 134 13.38 6.97 18.86
N THR A 135 12.61 7.03 19.93
CA THR A 135 11.69 5.97 20.33
C THR A 135 10.27 6.50 20.25
N ASP A 136 9.45 5.89 19.41
CA ASP A 136 8.01 6.12 19.39
C ASP A 136 7.34 5.21 20.44
N TYR A 137 6.46 5.80 21.25
CA TYR A 137 5.67 5.10 22.25
C TYR A 137 4.20 5.16 21.87
N TRP A 138 3.50 4.05 22.09
CA TRP A 138 2.04 4.02 22.06
C TRP A 138 1.51 3.51 23.39
N TYR A 139 0.75 4.36 24.07
CA TYR A 139 0.10 4.04 25.33
C TYR A 139 -1.35 3.67 25.03
N VAL A 140 -1.77 2.47 25.41
CA VAL A 140 -3.13 1.98 25.23
C VAL A 140 -3.75 1.79 26.60
N TYR A 141 -4.80 2.54 26.87
CA TYR A 141 -5.55 2.53 28.12
C TYR A 141 -6.75 1.62 27.97
N ALA A 142 -6.94 0.70 28.90
CA ALA A 142 -8.08 -0.19 28.97
C ALA A 142 -8.75 -0.11 30.34
N ASP A 143 -10.08 -0.20 30.36
CA ASP A 143 -10.86 -0.23 31.60
C ASP A 143 -10.76 -1.59 32.32
N LYS A 144 -11.45 -1.72 33.45
CA LYS A 144 -11.53 -2.97 34.24
C LYS A 144 -12.10 -4.17 33.49
N ASN A 145 -12.84 -3.94 32.41
CA ASN A 145 -13.39 -4.98 31.54
C ASN A 145 -12.44 -5.30 30.38
N ASN A 146 -11.23 -4.73 30.38
CA ASN A 146 -10.24 -4.81 29.32
C ASN A 146 -10.75 -4.26 27.97
N ILE A 147 -11.63 -3.25 28.00
CA ILE A 147 -12.04 -2.51 26.81
C ILE A 147 -11.13 -1.30 26.66
N ILE A 148 -10.55 -1.14 25.46
CA ILE A 148 -9.66 -0.03 25.16
C ILE A 148 -10.47 1.26 25.15
N THR A 149 -10.11 2.21 26.00
CA THR A 149 -10.82 3.49 26.14
C THR A 149 -10.09 4.63 25.44
N ARG A 150 -8.76 4.55 25.36
CA ARG A 150 -7.92 5.61 24.80
C ARG A 150 -6.60 5.06 24.27
N VAL A 151 -6.07 5.72 23.25
CA VAL A 151 -4.72 5.50 22.75
C VAL A 151 -4.02 6.83 22.63
N GLU A 152 -2.78 6.89 23.12
CA GLU A 152 -1.92 8.09 23.07
C GLU A 152 -0.58 7.75 22.44
N LYS A 153 -0.02 8.71 21.68
CA LYS A 153 1.29 8.57 21.05
C LYS A 153 2.29 9.51 21.72
N GLY A 154 3.43 8.98 22.11
CA GLY A 154 4.60 9.72 22.59
C GLY A 154 5.81 9.53 21.69
N ARG A 155 6.80 10.41 21.81
CA ARG A 155 8.14 10.27 21.22
C ARG A 155 9.19 10.76 22.21
N LYS A 156 10.28 10.02 22.32
CA LYS A 156 11.48 10.42 23.06
C LYS A 156 12.70 10.40 22.16
#